data_AF-A0A836TSS0-F1
#
_entry.id   AF-A0A836TSS0-F1
#
_cell.length_a   1.000
_cell.length_b   1.000
_cell.length_c   1.000
_cell.angle_alpha   90.00
_cell.angle_beta   90.00
_cell.angle_gamma   90.00
#
_symmetry.space_group_name_H-M   'P 1'
#
loop_
_entity.id
_entity.type
_entity.pdbx_description
1 polymer ?
#
loop_
_entity_poly.entity_id
_entity_poly.type
_entity_poly.pdbx_seq_one_letter_code
_entity_poly.pdbx_strand_id
1 'polypeptide(L)'
;MQSFDDVAGREPWEFTWRFIGADVIYKTVRFPNNRPKMTLIKPDGSFFEVNTADLKMMGNEYPGYRKDGGIDCFVVVAEPQRDWLPDYGVSRLIYWVDQKYFFPLRIEQYDSNGILKTVQVRFGQKENAALSDGEGYTNNQSVYWDSKIDLTAYSVHDGHQVRGWSEDEMTFFTPDFMRRRWSTHPRKSLALIDNPEEFYMRPLLYLDRFPNERKFQITADIAARIAAQNASGRIVFADEE
;
A
#
# COMPACT_ATOMS: atom_id res chain seq x y z
N MET A 1 -10.66 2.95 13.82
CA MET A 1 -11.09 4.26 13.30
C MET A 1 -9.98 4.78 12.38
N GLN A 2 -10.31 4.95 11.10
CA GLN A 2 -9.42 5.51 10.07
C GLN A 2 -9.54 7.04 10.12
N SER A 3 -8.40 7.75 10.13
CA SER A 3 -8.38 9.22 10.14
C SER A 3 -8.46 9.78 8.71
N PHE A 4 -8.74 11.08 8.58
CA PHE A 4 -8.73 11.76 7.28
C PHE A 4 -7.39 11.58 6.56
N ASP A 5 -6.28 11.67 7.29
CA ASP A 5 -4.92 11.50 6.76
C ASP A 5 -4.64 10.09 6.23
N ASP A 6 -5.33 9.08 6.76
CA ASP A 6 -5.23 7.70 6.28
C ASP A 6 -5.97 7.52 4.94
N VAL A 7 -6.76 8.51 4.51
CA VAL A 7 -7.56 8.52 3.27
C VAL A 7 -7.04 9.55 2.26
N ALA A 8 -6.81 10.79 2.71
CA ALA A 8 -6.38 11.92 1.88
C ALA A 8 -4.86 12.00 1.70
N GLY A 9 -4.09 11.36 2.59
CA GLY A 9 -2.64 11.48 2.63
C GLY A 9 -2.18 12.40 3.76
N ARG A 10 -0.86 12.45 3.95
CA ARG A 10 -0.18 13.27 4.96
C ARG A 10 0.75 14.21 4.26
N GLU A 11 0.83 15.44 4.74
CA GLU A 11 1.67 16.44 4.10
C GLU A 11 3.11 16.31 4.60
N PRO A 12 4.11 16.16 3.70
CA PRO A 12 5.47 15.87 4.13
C PRO A 12 6.09 16.92 5.07
N TRP A 13 5.70 18.18 4.95
CA TRP A 13 6.24 19.28 5.75
C TRP A 13 5.73 19.28 7.20
N GLU A 14 4.70 18.52 7.54
CA GLU A 14 4.19 18.39 8.92
C GLU A 14 5.05 17.45 9.78
N PHE A 15 6.07 16.83 9.18
CA PHE A 15 6.92 15.81 9.80
C PHE A 15 8.39 16.21 9.75
N THR A 16 9.15 15.74 10.74
CA THR A 16 10.60 15.68 10.69
C THR A 16 11.00 14.31 10.15
N TRP A 17 11.93 14.28 9.20
CA TRP A 17 12.33 13.07 8.50
C TRP A 17 13.76 12.68 8.86
N ARG A 18 13.97 11.40 9.13
CA ARG A 18 15.28 10.84 9.46
C ARG A 18 15.52 9.54 8.70
N PHE A 19 16.66 9.46 8.02
CA PHE A 19 17.13 8.22 7.43
C PHE A 19 17.61 7.26 8.52
N ILE A 20 17.15 6.00 8.47
CA ILE A 20 17.51 4.96 9.46
C ILE A 20 18.28 3.77 8.86
N GLY A 21 18.34 3.67 7.52
CA GLY A 21 19.18 2.70 6.84
C GLY A 21 18.63 2.28 5.48
N ALA A 22 19.35 1.38 4.81
CA ALA A 22 18.92 0.76 3.57
C ALA A 22 18.42 -0.67 3.83
N ASP A 23 17.50 -1.13 2.98
CA ASP A 23 16.92 -2.48 3.08
C ASP A 23 16.53 -2.99 1.69
N VAL A 24 16.30 -4.29 1.55
CA VAL A 24 15.80 -4.92 0.32
C VAL A 24 14.43 -5.54 0.59
N ILE A 25 13.43 -5.12 -0.20
CA ILE A 25 12.10 -5.73 -0.17
C ILE A 25 11.95 -6.67 -1.37
N TYR A 26 11.49 -7.88 -1.10
CA TYR A 26 11.16 -8.88 -2.13
C TYR A 26 9.65 -9.02 -2.35
N LYS A 27 8.83 -8.60 -1.38
CA LYS A 27 7.39 -8.75 -1.43
C LYS A 27 6.67 -7.67 -0.62
N THR A 28 5.61 -7.12 -1.19
CA THR A 28 4.68 -6.18 -0.55
C THR A 28 3.32 -6.85 -0.39
N VAL A 29 2.48 -6.76 -1.41
CA VAL A 29 1.16 -7.41 -1.47
C VAL A 29 1.37 -8.92 -1.58
N ARG A 30 0.60 -9.68 -0.80
CA ARG A 30 0.67 -11.14 -0.76
C ARG A 30 -0.68 -11.73 -1.15
N PHE A 31 -0.66 -12.61 -2.13
CA PHE A 31 -1.81 -13.41 -2.54
C PHE A 31 -1.84 -14.74 -1.78
N PRO A 32 -3.02 -15.24 -1.43
CA PRO A 32 -3.15 -16.58 -0.90
C PRO A 32 -2.99 -17.60 -2.04
N ASN A 33 -2.57 -18.82 -1.71
CA ASN A 33 -2.26 -19.86 -2.71
C ASN A 33 -3.50 -20.36 -3.48
N ASN A 34 -4.69 -20.15 -2.93
CA ASN A 34 -5.99 -20.43 -3.58
C ASN A 34 -6.50 -19.26 -4.45
N ARG A 35 -5.74 -18.17 -4.60
CA ARG A 35 -6.02 -17.10 -5.56
C ARG A 35 -4.91 -17.00 -6.60
N PRO A 36 -4.87 -17.94 -7.57
CA PRO A 36 -3.81 -17.99 -8.58
C PRO A 36 -3.93 -16.88 -9.63
N LYS A 37 -5.11 -16.27 -9.77
CA LYS A 37 -5.40 -15.24 -10.77
C LYS A 37 -6.12 -14.03 -10.19
N MET A 38 -6.01 -12.93 -10.90
CA MET A 38 -6.75 -11.70 -10.67
C MET A 38 -7.18 -11.06 -11.98
N THR A 39 -8.34 -10.40 -11.95
CA THR A 39 -8.77 -9.52 -13.04
C THR A 39 -8.29 -8.10 -12.74
N LEU A 40 -7.56 -7.50 -13.67
CA LEU A 40 -7.18 -6.09 -13.61
C LEU A 40 -7.85 -5.32 -14.76
N ILE A 41 -7.90 -4.00 -14.62
CA ILE A 41 -8.39 -3.09 -15.66
C ILE A 41 -7.20 -2.44 -16.35
N LYS A 42 -7.26 -2.30 -17.67
CA LYS A 42 -6.29 -1.54 -18.47
C LYS A 42 -6.69 -0.06 -18.53
N PRO A 43 -5.77 0.84 -18.93
CA PRO A 43 -6.08 2.24 -19.18
C PRO A 43 -7.24 2.49 -20.16
N ASP A 44 -7.43 1.60 -21.14
CA ASP A 44 -8.53 1.66 -22.11
C ASP A 44 -9.89 1.19 -21.56
N GLY A 45 -9.95 0.81 -20.28
CA GLY A 45 -11.14 0.33 -19.59
C GLY A 45 -11.44 -1.16 -19.79
N SER A 46 -10.66 -1.87 -20.61
CA SER A 46 -10.81 -3.32 -20.79
C SER A 46 -10.29 -4.11 -19.59
N PHE A 47 -10.83 -5.30 -19.37
CA PHE A 47 -10.38 -6.20 -18.31
C PHE A 47 -9.48 -7.29 -18.86
N PHE A 48 -8.53 -7.73 -18.05
CA PHE A 48 -7.69 -8.88 -18.36
C PHE A 48 -7.39 -9.69 -17.09
N GLU A 49 -7.24 -11.00 -17.25
CA GLU A 49 -6.73 -11.85 -16.17
C GLU A 49 -5.19 -11.83 -16.16
N VAL A 50 -4.61 -11.86 -14.97
CA VAL A 50 -3.18 -12.01 -14.72
C VAL A 50 -2.96 -13.04 -13.63
N ASN A 51 -1.90 -13.85 -13.72
CA ASN A 51 -1.53 -14.73 -12.61
C ASN A 51 -0.95 -13.89 -11.48
N THR A 52 -1.36 -14.17 -10.25
CA THR A 52 -0.87 -13.45 -9.06
C THR A 52 0.63 -13.65 -8.83
N ALA A 53 1.19 -14.76 -9.30
CA ALA A 53 2.62 -15.04 -9.27
C ALA A 53 3.44 -14.15 -10.23
N ASP A 54 2.81 -13.61 -11.28
CA ASP A 54 3.47 -12.76 -12.28
C ASP A 54 3.46 -11.27 -11.88
N LEU A 55 2.69 -10.91 -10.84
CA LEU A 55 2.60 -9.54 -10.34
C LEU A 55 3.87 -9.15 -9.60
N LYS A 56 4.56 -8.12 -10.11
CA LYS A 56 5.75 -7.53 -9.48
C LYS A 56 5.41 -6.19 -8.81
N MET A 57 6.17 -5.86 -7.76
CA MET A 57 5.87 -4.72 -6.87
C MET A 57 5.79 -3.37 -7.58
N MET A 58 6.58 -3.16 -8.63
CA MET A 58 6.62 -1.94 -9.43
C MET A 58 6.31 -2.24 -10.91
N GLY A 59 5.50 -3.27 -11.18
CA GLY A 59 5.25 -3.74 -12.55
C GLY A 59 6.50 -4.34 -13.22
N ASN A 60 6.36 -4.73 -14.49
CA ASN A 60 7.41 -5.45 -15.21
C ASN A 60 8.55 -4.58 -15.72
N GLU A 61 8.28 -3.30 -15.98
CA GLU A 61 9.22 -2.38 -16.63
C GLU A 61 10.08 -1.59 -15.63
N TYR A 62 9.90 -1.81 -14.32
CA TYR A 62 10.69 -1.11 -13.32
C TYR A 62 12.17 -1.46 -13.42
N PRO A 63 13.05 -0.48 -13.70
CA PRO A 63 14.45 -0.75 -13.96
C PRO A 63 15.29 -0.90 -12.68
N GLY A 64 14.70 -0.74 -11.49
CA GLY A 64 15.40 -0.84 -10.20
C GLY A 64 15.37 -2.22 -9.56
N TYR A 65 14.90 -3.26 -10.25
CA TYR A 65 14.99 -4.62 -9.72
C TYR A 65 16.44 -5.10 -9.66
N ARG A 66 16.81 -5.68 -8.53
CA ARG A 66 18.00 -6.50 -8.39
C ARG A 66 17.87 -7.79 -9.21
N LYS A 67 19.00 -8.47 -9.46
CA LYS A 67 19.02 -9.75 -10.20
C LYS A 67 18.18 -10.84 -9.55
N ASP A 68 18.04 -10.79 -8.22
CA ASP A 68 17.22 -11.71 -7.41
C ASP A 68 15.75 -11.25 -7.26
N GLY A 69 15.35 -10.17 -7.96
CA GLY A 69 13.99 -9.63 -7.95
C GLY A 69 13.67 -8.69 -6.78
N GLY A 70 14.62 -8.46 -5.87
CA GLY A 70 14.44 -7.48 -4.79
C GLY A 70 14.44 -6.04 -5.29
N ILE A 71 13.88 -5.13 -4.51
CA ILE A 71 13.98 -3.68 -4.70
C ILE A 71 14.78 -3.10 -3.53
N ASP A 72 15.85 -2.37 -3.86
CA ASP A 72 16.61 -1.61 -2.88
C ASP A 72 15.79 -0.39 -2.41
N CYS A 73 15.66 -0.24 -1.10
CA CYS A 73 14.89 0.82 -0.46
C CYS A 73 15.78 1.68 0.45
N PHE A 74 15.46 2.98 0.55
CA PHE A 74 15.78 3.75 1.73
C PHE A 74 14.67 3.53 2.77
N VAL A 75 15.08 3.42 4.04
CA VAL A 75 14.16 3.35 5.17
C VAL A 75 14.26 4.63 5.96
N VAL A 76 13.14 5.33 6.06
CA VAL A 76 13.04 6.65 6.71
C VAL A 76 11.95 6.64 7.76
N VAL A 77 12.21 7.34 8.86
CA VAL A 77 11.24 7.62 9.92
C VAL A 77 10.72 9.03 9.73
N ALA A 78 9.41 9.20 9.81
CA ALA A 78 8.75 10.50 9.86
C ALA A 78 8.07 10.68 11.23
N GLU A 79 8.48 11.69 11.98
CA GLU A 79 7.92 12.05 13.28
C GLU A 79 7.15 13.36 13.15
N PRO A 80 5.88 13.42 13.61
CA PRO A 80 5.08 14.63 13.48
C PRO A 80 5.70 15.77 14.27
N GLN A 81 5.76 16.96 13.65
CA GLN A 81 6.18 18.17 14.31
C GLN A 81 5.10 18.60 15.31
N ARG A 82 5.35 18.41 16.60
CA ARG A 82 4.34 18.62 17.66
C ARG A 82 3.88 20.06 17.81
N ASP A 83 4.68 21.01 17.35
CA ASP A 83 4.27 22.42 17.30
C ASP A 83 3.14 22.66 16.30
N TRP A 84 3.03 21.83 15.26
CA TRP A 84 2.00 21.90 14.22
C TRP A 84 0.89 20.88 14.46
N LEU A 85 1.26 19.73 15.05
CA LEU A 85 0.42 18.55 15.24
C LEU A 85 0.44 18.08 16.72
N PRO A 86 -0.03 18.91 17.68
CA PRO A 86 0.15 18.66 19.11
C PRO A 86 -0.50 17.36 19.60
N ASP A 87 -1.74 17.10 19.20
CA ASP A 87 -2.52 15.94 19.65
C ASP A 87 -2.54 14.79 18.63
N TYR A 88 -1.59 14.79 17.70
CA TYR A 88 -1.60 13.80 16.62
C TYR A 88 -1.36 12.39 17.15
N GLY A 89 -2.35 11.51 16.98
CA GLY A 89 -2.38 10.17 17.57
C GLY A 89 -1.38 9.17 16.98
N VAL A 90 -0.58 9.59 16.00
CA VAL A 90 0.54 8.82 15.44
C VAL A 90 1.83 9.32 16.07
N SER A 91 2.64 8.42 16.62
CA SER A 91 3.97 8.80 17.15
C SER A 91 5.00 8.94 16.05
N ARG A 92 4.97 8.03 15.07
CA ARG A 92 5.84 8.04 13.90
C ARG A 92 5.27 7.18 12.77
N LEU A 93 5.82 7.42 11.59
CA LEU A 93 5.66 6.58 10.41
C LEU A 93 7.04 6.05 10.00
N ILE A 94 7.08 4.85 9.45
CA ILE A 94 8.30 4.29 8.86
C ILE A 94 8.01 3.89 7.43
N TYR A 95 8.77 4.44 6.51
CA TYR A 95 8.62 4.22 5.08
C TYR A 95 9.78 3.39 4.55
N TRP A 96 9.46 2.45 3.67
CA TRP A 96 10.40 1.90 2.71
C TRP A 96 10.08 2.53 1.38
N VAL A 97 10.96 3.42 0.93
CA VAL A 97 10.87 4.10 -0.37
C VAL A 97 11.91 3.50 -1.29
N ASP A 98 11.52 3.18 -2.53
CA ASP A 98 12.47 2.65 -3.50
C ASP A 98 13.59 3.67 -3.78
N GLN A 99 14.83 3.22 -3.94
CA GLN A 99 15.97 4.13 -4.09
C GLN A 99 16.03 4.85 -5.44
N LYS A 100 15.22 4.45 -6.42
CA LYS A 100 15.27 5.00 -7.79
C LYS A 100 14.29 6.14 -7.99
N TYR A 101 13.03 5.94 -7.61
CA TYR A 101 11.95 6.92 -7.82
C TYR A 101 11.32 7.40 -6.51
N PHE A 102 11.86 6.99 -5.35
CA PHE A 102 11.33 7.34 -4.03
C PHE A 102 9.85 6.96 -3.82
N PHE A 103 9.37 5.97 -4.56
CA PHE A 103 8.04 5.43 -4.44
C PHE A 103 7.90 4.64 -3.14
N PRO A 104 6.92 4.97 -2.28
CA PRO A 104 6.70 4.26 -1.01
C PRO A 104 6.09 2.88 -1.27
N LEU A 105 6.86 1.83 -1.02
CA LEU A 105 6.44 0.43 -1.17
C LEU A 105 5.78 -0.14 0.09
N ARG A 106 6.24 0.32 1.25
CA ARG A 106 5.70 -0.05 2.56
C ARG A 106 5.68 1.16 3.47
N ILE A 107 4.60 1.29 4.23
CA ILE A 107 4.44 2.30 5.27
C ILE A 107 3.95 1.61 6.52
N GLU A 108 4.63 1.85 7.63
CA GLU A 108 4.21 1.42 8.95
C GLU A 108 3.83 2.64 9.78
N GLN A 109 2.72 2.54 10.51
CA GLN A 109 2.24 3.59 11.39
C GLN A 109 2.24 3.10 12.82
N TYR A 110 2.80 3.91 13.71
CA TYR A 110 2.92 3.62 15.12
C TYR A 110 1.95 4.51 15.91
N ASP A 111 1.24 3.92 16.87
CA ASP A 111 0.33 4.67 17.73
C ASP A 111 1.07 5.62 18.68
N SER A 112 0.35 6.37 19.50
CA SER A 112 0.93 7.32 20.47
C SER A 112 1.88 6.68 21.48
N ASN A 113 1.80 5.36 21.71
CA ASN A 113 2.70 4.62 22.60
C ASN A 113 3.94 4.07 21.85
N GLY A 114 4.06 4.34 20.56
CA GLY A 114 5.14 3.85 19.72
C GLY A 114 5.01 2.37 19.38
N ILE A 115 3.81 1.78 19.44
CA ILE A 115 3.54 0.40 19.04
C ILE A 115 2.98 0.38 17.63
N LEU A 116 3.45 -0.54 16.79
CA LEU A 116 2.95 -0.72 15.42
C LEU A 116 1.44 -0.91 15.45
N LYS A 117 0.72 -0.01 14.78
CA LYS A 117 -0.73 0.03 14.68
C LYS A 117 -1.21 -0.48 13.33
N THR A 118 -0.64 0.04 12.23
CA THR A 118 -1.03 -0.38 10.89
C THR A 118 0.17 -0.58 9.98
N VAL A 119 0.02 -1.47 9.02
CA VAL A 119 0.95 -1.68 7.91
C VAL A 119 0.20 -1.46 6.60
N GLN A 120 0.71 -0.58 5.74
CA GLN A 120 0.30 -0.45 4.36
C GLN A 120 1.41 -0.97 3.45
N VAL A 121 1.05 -1.75 2.45
CA VAL A 121 1.97 -2.18 1.38
C VAL A 121 1.33 -1.90 0.03
N ARG A 122 2.16 -1.53 -0.96
CA ARG A 122 1.69 -1.02 -2.25
C ARG A 122 2.24 -1.82 -3.42
N PHE A 123 1.48 -1.80 -4.52
CA PHE A 123 1.99 -2.01 -5.86
C PHE A 123 2.02 -0.69 -6.61
N GLY A 124 3.15 -0.42 -7.25
CA GLY A 124 3.33 0.66 -8.20
C GLY A 124 3.18 0.16 -9.64
N GLN A 125 2.57 0.98 -10.48
CA GLN A 125 2.48 0.76 -11.92
C GLN A 125 2.85 2.05 -12.64
N LYS A 126 3.63 1.95 -13.73
CA LYS A 126 4.01 3.11 -14.53
C LYS A 126 2.86 3.52 -15.45
N GLU A 127 1.97 4.37 -14.95
CA GLU A 127 0.80 4.84 -15.68
C GLU A 127 1.09 6.10 -16.52
N ASN A 128 2.11 6.88 -16.14
CA ASN A 128 2.48 8.12 -16.83
C ASN A 128 3.83 7.97 -17.53
N ALA A 129 3.91 7.07 -18.50
CA ALA A 129 5.17 6.74 -19.18
C ALA A 129 5.83 7.91 -19.93
N ALA A 130 5.06 8.97 -20.23
CA ALA A 130 5.53 10.17 -20.92
C ALA A 130 6.28 11.16 -20.01
N LEU A 131 6.26 10.99 -18.68
CA LEU A 131 7.06 11.81 -17.78
C LEU A 131 8.56 11.51 -17.96
N SER A 132 9.38 12.54 -17.78
CA SER A 132 10.83 12.45 -17.95
C SER A 132 11.48 11.48 -16.96
N ASP A 133 12.71 11.07 -17.27
CA ASP A 133 13.59 10.30 -16.37
C ASP A 133 13.04 8.96 -15.87
N GLY A 134 12.02 8.44 -16.56
CA GLY A 134 11.40 7.17 -16.21
C GLY A 134 10.44 7.25 -15.02
N GLU A 135 10.04 8.45 -14.61
CA GLU A 135 9.04 8.71 -13.58
C GLU A 135 7.62 8.24 -13.99
N GLY A 136 6.60 8.60 -13.20
CA GLY A 136 5.20 8.35 -13.53
C GLY A 136 4.62 7.06 -12.97
N TYR A 137 5.26 6.50 -11.95
CA TYR A 137 4.69 5.41 -11.15
C TYR A 137 3.57 5.92 -10.25
N THR A 138 2.45 5.22 -10.27
CA THR A 138 1.30 5.48 -9.40
C THR A 138 0.98 4.24 -8.58
N ASN A 139 0.42 4.44 -7.39
CA ASN A 139 -0.13 3.36 -6.58
C ASN A 139 -1.37 2.81 -7.28
N ASN A 140 -1.31 1.56 -7.73
CA ASN A 140 -2.44 0.88 -8.34
C ASN A 140 -3.22 0.06 -7.30
N GLN A 141 -2.53 -0.50 -6.31
CA GLN A 141 -3.13 -1.34 -5.29
C GLN A 141 -2.45 -1.17 -3.95
N SER A 142 -3.24 -1.12 -2.88
CA SER A 142 -2.74 -1.15 -1.50
C SER A 142 -3.43 -2.24 -0.70
N VAL A 143 -2.65 -2.91 0.15
CA VAL A 143 -3.16 -3.77 1.22
C VAL A 143 -2.79 -3.15 2.56
N TYR A 144 -3.76 -3.12 3.46
CA TYR A 144 -3.66 -2.57 4.79
C TYR A 144 -3.87 -3.69 5.81
N TRP A 145 -3.16 -3.62 6.91
CA TRP A 145 -3.40 -4.47 8.07
C TRP A 145 -3.36 -3.65 9.35
N ASP A 146 -4.38 -3.79 10.20
CA ASP A 146 -4.44 -3.24 11.55
C ASP A 146 -4.09 -4.33 12.55
N SER A 147 -3.00 -4.13 13.30
CA SER A 147 -2.43 -5.12 14.22
C SER A 147 -3.28 -5.32 15.47
N LYS A 148 -4.09 -4.34 15.87
CA LYS A 148 -4.85 -4.39 17.12
C LYS A 148 -6.11 -5.21 17.01
N ILE A 149 -6.74 -5.19 15.83
CA ILE A 149 -8.01 -5.88 15.58
C ILE A 149 -7.87 -7.01 14.54
N ASP A 150 -6.65 -7.32 14.12
CA ASP A 150 -6.33 -8.29 13.06
C ASP A 150 -7.17 -8.11 11.78
N LEU A 151 -7.36 -6.86 11.35
CA LEU A 151 -8.17 -6.53 10.19
C LEU A 151 -7.28 -6.33 8.97
N THR A 152 -7.54 -7.09 7.90
CA THR A 152 -6.92 -6.85 6.59
C THR A 152 -7.92 -6.21 5.65
N ALA A 153 -7.52 -5.11 5.00
CA ALA A 153 -8.31 -4.42 3.99
C ALA A 153 -7.45 -4.19 2.74
N TYR A 154 -8.09 -3.89 1.62
CA TYR A 154 -7.38 -3.51 0.41
C TYR A 154 -8.13 -2.41 -0.35
N SER A 155 -7.38 -1.67 -1.14
CA SER A 155 -7.90 -0.71 -2.11
C SER A 155 -7.24 -0.96 -3.46
N VAL A 156 -8.03 -0.76 -4.51
CA VAL A 156 -7.54 -0.59 -5.88
C VAL A 156 -7.74 0.89 -6.20
N HIS A 157 -6.71 1.50 -6.76
CA HIS A 157 -6.66 2.91 -7.09
C HIS A 157 -6.68 3.05 -8.60
N ASP A 158 -7.42 4.03 -9.09
CA ASP A 158 -7.29 4.47 -10.48
C ASP A 158 -5.88 5.05 -10.64
N GLY A 159 -5.16 4.63 -11.68
CA GLY A 159 -3.91 5.24 -12.06
C GLY A 159 -4.15 6.71 -12.40
N HIS A 160 -3.73 7.63 -11.55
CA HIS A 160 -3.86 9.06 -11.84
C HIS A 160 -3.04 9.37 -13.09
N GLN A 161 -3.70 9.75 -14.17
CA GLN A 161 -3.05 10.07 -15.44
C GLN A 161 -2.88 11.58 -15.60
N VAL A 162 -1.77 11.98 -16.22
CA VAL A 162 -1.57 13.35 -16.68
C VAL A 162 -2.61 13.63 -17.77
N ARG A 163 -3.53 14.56 -17.50
CA ARG A 163 -4.50 15.03 -18.48
C ARG A 163 -3.95 16.26 -19.20
N GLY A 164 -3.84 16.18 -20.52
CA GLY A 164 -3.69 17.36 -21.37
C GLY A 164 -5.04 18.07 -21.48
N TRP A 165 -5.09 19.33 -21.04
CA TRP A 165 -6.29 20.17 -21.17
C TRP A 165 -6.22 20.92 -22.51
N SER A 166 -7.34 21.01 -23.23
CA SER A 166 -7.43 21.92 -24.38
C SER A 166 -7.42 23.38 -23.92
N GLU A 167 -7.10 24.32 -24.83
CA GLU A 167 -7.17 25.77 -24.52
C GLU A 167 -8.54 26.17 -23.98
N ASP A 168 -9.62 25.67 -24.59
CA ASP A 168 -10.98 25.90 -24.13
C ASP A 168 -11.21 25.33 -22.72
N GLU A 169 -10.80 24.09 -22.44
CA GLU A 169 -10.95 23.47 -21.12
C GLU A 169 -10.19 24.22 -20.02
N MET A 170 -9.04 24.84 -20.32
CA MET A 170 -8.31 25.67 -19.36
C MET A 170 -9.08 26.92 -18.94
N THR A 171 -9.94 27.47 -19.81
CA THR A 171 -10.77 28.64 -19.48
C THR A 171 -11.96 28.31 -18.57
N PHE A 172 -12.34 27.03 -18.49
CA PHE A 172 -13.47 26.54 -17.70
C PHE A 172 -13.08 26.05 -16.30
N PHE A 173 -11.95 26.49 -15.72
CA PHE A 173 -11.58 26.08 -14.36
C PHE A 173 -12.72 26.41 -13.39
N THR A 174 -13.51 25.38 -13.10
CA THR A 174 -14.67 25.40 -12.24
C THR A 174 -14.26 24.58 -11.04
N PRO A 175 -14.12 25.19 -9.85
CA PRO A 175 -13.72 24.47 -8.63
C PRO A 175 -14.78 23.43 -8.17
N ASP A 176 -15.87 23.28 -8.94
CA ASP A 176 -16.98 22.38 -8.70
C ASP A 176 -16.62 20.95 -9.15
N PHE A 177 -15.68 20.36 -8.42
CA PHE A 177 -15.40 18.94 -8.30
C PHE A 177 -15.05 18.16 -9.57
N MET A 178 -13.83 17.62 -9.53
CA MET A 178 -13.41 16.37 -10.15
C MET A 178 -14.54 15.32 -10.16
N ARG A 179 -15.45 15.36 -11.13
CA ARG A 179 -16.42 14.30 -11.37
C ARG A 179 -15.61 13.11 -11.88
N ARG A 180 -15.14 12.29 -10.94
CA ARG A 180 -14.98 10.85 -11.19
C ARG A 180 -16.27 10.47 -11.91
N ARG A 181 -16.17 9.85 -13.09
CA ARG A 181 -17.30 9.09 -13.60
C ARG A 181 -17.49 7.95 -12.61
N TRP A 182 -18.19 8.24 -11.51
CA TRP A 182 -18.62 7.25 -10.57
C TRP A 182 -19.35 6.23 -11.41
N SER A 183 -18.86 4.99 -11.38
CA SER A 183 -19.58 3.87 -11.96
C SER A 183 -21.03 3.99 -11.48
N THR A 184 -21.96 4.16 -12.41
CA THR A 184 -23.40 4.31 -12.11
C THR A 184 -23.96 3.08 -11.39
N HIS A 185 -23.18 1.99 -11.38
CA HIS A 185 -23.42 0.80 -10.61
C HIS A 185 -22.35 0.73 -9.50
N PRO A 186 -22.73 0.69 -8.21
CA PRO A 186 -21.79 0.40 -7.15
C PRO A 186 -21.18 -0.98 -7.44
N ARG A 187 -19.93 -1.01 -7.88
CA ARG A 187 -19.17 -2.26 -7.93
C ARG A 187 -18.96 -2.65 -6.47
N LYS A 188 -19.43 -3.83 -6.06
CA LYS A 188 -19.07 -4.37 -4.75
C LYS A 188 -17.55 -4.25 -4.60
N SER A 189 -17.06 -3.77 -3.46
CA SER A 189 -15.61 -3.73 -3.18
C SER A 189 -14.98 -5.12 -3.10
N LEU A 190 -15.81 -6.17 -3.09
CA LEU A 190 -15.47 -7.58 -3.25
C LEU A 190 -15.60 -8.08 -4.70
N ALA A 191 -15.89 -7.22 -5.68
CA ALA A 191 -15.84 -7.62 -7.08
C ALA A 191 -14.45 -8.22 -7.29
N LEU A 192 -14.39 -9.51 -7.68
CA LEU A 192 -13.18 -10.34 -7.86
C LEU A 192 -12.66 -11.12 -6.63
N ILE A 193 -13.43 -11.25 -5.56
CA ILE A 193 -13.19 -12.23 -4.48
C ILE A 193 -14.45 -13.06 -4.36
N ASP A 194 -14.42 -14.28 -4.89
CA ASP A 194 -15.59 -15.15 -4.94
C ASP A 194 -15.77 -15.89 -3.61
N ASN A 195 -14.67 -16.15 -2.90
CA ASN A 195 -14.65 -16.80 -1.59
C ASN A 195 -13.78 -16.01 -0.59
N PRO A 196 -14.20 -15.80 0.67
CA PRO A 196 -13.38 -15.18 1.71
C PRO A 196 -11.97 -15.75 1.86
N GLU A 197 -11.77 -17.04 1.58
CA GLU A 197 -10.45 -17.67 1.62
C GLU A 197 -9.48 -17.14 0.56
N GLU A 198 -9.97 -16.52 -0.52
CA GLU A 198 -9.17 -15.92 -1.60
C GLU A 198 -8.70 -14.49 -1.24
N PHE A 199 -9.08 -13.99 -0.07
CA PHE A 199 -8.70 -12.65 0.34
C PHE A 199 -7.19 -12.51 0.55
N TYR A 200 -6.67 -11.30 0.35
CA TYR A 200 -5.24 -11.00 0.45
C TYR A 200 -4.64 -11.46 1.78
N MET A 201 -3.43 -12.01 1.72
CA MET A 201 -2.68 -12.35 2.91
C MET A 201 -2.17 -11.09 3.60
N ARG A 202 -2.08 -11.14 4.93
CA ARG A 202 -1.48 -10.06 5.72
C ARG A 202 -0.06 -9.72 5.24
N PRO A 203 0.35 -8.44 5.25
CA PRO A 203 1.74 -8.05 4.96
C PRO A 203 2.74 -8.81 5.83
N LEU A 204 3.96 -9.03 5.32
CA LEU A 204 5.06 -9.55 6.15
C LEU A 204 5.38 -8.56 7.27
N LEU A 205 5.74 -9.07 8.44
CA LEU A 205 6.04 -8.25 9.62
C LEU A 205 7.50 -7.83 9.72
N TYR A 206 8.43 -8.56 9.10
CA TYR A 206 9.87 -8.23 9.10
C TYR A 206 10.45 -7.94 10.49
N LEU A 207 10.08 -8.71 11.53
CA LEU A 207 10.34 -8.37 12.94
C LEU A 207 11.82 -8.16 13.30
N ASP A 208 12.72 -8.72 12.51
CA ASP A 208 14.17 -8.61 12.62
C ASP A 208 14.75 -7.28 12.10
N ARG A 209 13.98 -6.53 11.31
CA ARG A 209 14.46 -5.30 10.66
C ARG A 209 14.29 -4.09 11.56
N PHE A 210 15.33 -3.27 11.71
CA PHE A 210 15.31 -2.02 12.50
C PHE A 210 14.67 -2.13 13.90
N PRO A 211 15.06 -3.10 14.74
CA PRO A 211 14.38 -3.40 16.01
C PRO A 211 14.38 -2.23 17.01
N ASN A 212 15.35 -1.32 16.91
CA ASN A 212 15.41 -0.13 17.75
C ASN A 212 14.30 0.90 17.40
N GLU A 213 13.86 0.90 16.15
CA GLU A 213 12.82 1.81 15.62
C GLU A 213 11.45 1.12 15.56
N ARG A 214 11.40 -0.20 15.63
CA ARG A 214 10.21 -1.00 15.32
C ARG A 214 9.78 -1.81 16.52
N LYS A 215 8.83 -1.26 17.29
CA LYS A 215 8.19 -1.97 18.40
C LYS A 215 6.89 -2.60 17.93
N PHE A 216 6.77 -3.90 18.14
CA PHE A 216 5.60 -4.67 17.74
C PHE A 216 5.06 -5.45 18.94
N GLN A 217 3.76 -5.35 19.16
CA GLN A 217 3.06 -6.07 20.22
C GLN A 217 1.68 -6.44 19.74
N ILE A 218 1.33 -7.71 19.88
CA ILE A 218 0.02 -8.29 19.59
C ILE A 218 -0.33 -9.31 20.67
N THR A 219 -1.60 -9.65 20.77
CA THR A 219 -2.09 -10.69 21.66
C THR A 219 -1.70 -12.09 21.15
N ALA A 220 -1.72 -13.08 22.05
CA ALA A 220 -1.30 -14.45 21.72
C ALA A 220 -2.22 -15.10 20.67
N ASP A 221 -3.50 -14.79 20.67
CA ASP A 221 -4.48 -15.29 19.71
C ASP A 221 -4.25 -14.73 18.30
N ILE A 222 -3.89 -13.44 18.17
CA ILE A 222 -3.49 -12.86 16.88
C ILE A 222 -2.19 -13.52 16.42
N ALA A 223 -1.21 -13.68 17.31
CA ALA A 223 0.06 -14.32 16.96
C ALA A 223 -0.13 -15.76 16.43
N ALA A 224 -1.00 -16.54 17.09
CA ALA A 224 -1.36 -17.89 16.65
C ALA A 224 -2.05 -17.89 15.28
N ARG A 225 -2.99 -16.97 15.05
CA ARG A 225 -3.61 -16.78 13.72
C ARG A 225 -2.59 -16.36 12.67
N ILE A 226 -1.59 -15.55 13.01
CA ILE A 226 -0.52 -15.17 12.07
C ILE A 226 0.29 -16.40 11.65
N ALA A 227 0.69 -17.22 12.61
CA ALA A 227 1.43 -18.45 12.35
C ALA A 227 0.62 -19.42 11.47
N ALA A 228 -0.66 -19.66 11.81
CA ALA A 228 -1.54 -20.55 11.07
C ALA A 228 -1.72 -20.12 9.60
N GLN A 229 -1.98 -18.83 9.37
CA GLN A 229 -2.14 -18.28 8.01
C GLN A 229 -0.83 -18.35 7.20
N ASN A 230 0.31 -18.07 7.82
CA ASN A 230 1.60 -18.18 7.13
C ASN A 230 1.94 -19.63 6.76
N ALA A 231 1.61 -20.59 7.64
CA ALA A 231 1.81 -22.02 7.37
C ALA A 231 0.88 -22.54 6.27
N SER A 232 -0.39 -22.12 6.25
CA SER A 232 -1.37 -22.56 5.26
C SER A 232 -1.21 -21.87 3.90
N GLY A 233 -0.59 -20.68 3.87
CA GLY A 233 -0.51 -19.84 2.68
C GLY A 233 -1.85 -19.23 2.25
N ARG A 234 -2.86 -19.21 3.14
CA ARG A 234 -4.18 -18.60 2.91
C ARG A 234 -4.76 -18.04 4.22
N ILE A 235 -5.81 -17.22 4.12
CA ILE A 235 -6.53 -16.80 5.33
C ILE A 235 -7.18 -18.03 5.97
N VAL A 236 -7.04 -18.13 7.29
CA VAL A 236 -7.68 -19.14 8.13
C VAL A 236 -8.66 -18.36 9.00
N PHE A 237 -9.94 -18.64 8.83
CA PHE A 237 -10.99 -18.14 9.70
C PHE A 237 -10.99 -18.99 10.97
N ALA A 238 -11.32 -18.37 12.11
CA ALA A 238 -11.63 -19.17 13.30
C ALA A 238 -12.89 -19.97 12.98
N ASP A 239 -12.91 -21.26 13.31
CA ASP A 239 -14.14 -22.04 13.22
C ASP A 239 -15.22 -21.33 14.04
N GLU A 240 -16.41 -21.14 13.45
CA GLU A 240 -17.59 -20.73 14.21
C GLU A 240 -17.93 -21.89 15.14
N GLU A 241 -17.70 -21.73 16.44
CA GLU A 241 -18.34 -22.56 17.46
C GLU A 241 -19.87 -22.37 17.43
#